data_AF-A0A7W7H2U8-F1
#
_entry.id   AF-A0A7W7H2U8-F1
#
_cell.length_a   1.000
_cell.length_b   1.000
_cell.length_c   1.000
_cell.angle_alpha   90.00
_cell.angle_beta   90.00
_cell.angle_gamma   90.00
#
_symmetry.space_group_name_H-M   'P 1'
#
loop_
_entity.id
_entity.type
_entity.pdbx_description
1 polymer ?
#
loop_
_entity_poly.entity_id
_entity_poly.type
_entity_poly.pdbx_seq_one_letter_code
_entity_poly.pdbx_strand_id
1 'polypeptide(L)'
;MDQDAVEYYRRMLDDVSYLREALCVTYATGLDSAALIRAFGGDPDATMSRRELGDLLSHHHYSEVPPAMLVAEIGRWQIALELNGYQGTRPEVLRGAAAGGEAVSVYWNVNANNALTYAVGGRTRFRFDLMSAADRSGPAAAELDALLAGLSFDVDWRAAGLAVAERITGLRLPADLPSWDLPGVILEEIPQDLVPEGADGRTAVQDPFLQQVIAAPTLDKMPAIAEFLARLIVQDAGLAGEPPVGEVMAALAIGQPPRPELRAVLTALRDRYFERSRATTGWDRADLFRQGHAVDAFVNVAFPGRHPLDRVDIGGYPFRDADRQLQARILCRCVSRAVADARTA
;
A
#
# COMPACT_ATOMS: atom_id res chain seq x y z
N MET A 1 14.73 4.54 -30.15
CA MET A 1 14.60 3.42 -29.19
C MET A 1 13.34 3.56 -28.34
N ASP A 2 12.99 4.77 -27.91
CA ASP A 2 11.96 4.96 -26.87
C ASP A 2 10.51 4.70 -27.32
N GLN A 3 10.11 5.15 -28.51
CA GLN A 3 8.80 4.80 -29.08
C GLN A 3 8.72 3.32 -29.49
N ASP A 4 9.86 2.70 -29.83
CA ASP A 4 9.92 1.29 -30.21
C ASP A 4 9.63 0.37 -29.03
N ALA A 5 10.21 0.65 -27.85
CA ALA A 5 9.93 -0.11 -26.63
C ALA A 5 8.45 0.00 -26.21
N VAL A 6 7.88 1.21 -26.24
CA VAL A 6 6.46 1.40 -25.90
C VAL A 6 5.55 0.68 -26.89
N GLU A 7 5.83 0.76 -28.19
CA GLU A 7 5.06 0.03 -29.21
C GLU A 7 5.18 -1.49 -29.06
N TYR A 8 6.37 -1.98 -28.74
CA TYR A 8 6.60 -3.39 -28.43
C TYR A 8 5.73 -3.86 -27.26
N TYR A 9 5.77 -3.15 -26.12
CA TYR A 9 4.97 -3.53 -24.95
C TYR A 9 3.48 -3.32 -25.17
N ARG A 10 3.06 -2.32 -25.94
CA ARG A 10 1.66 -2.14 -26.33
C ARG A 10 1.14 -3.37 -27.06
N ARG A 11 1.87 -3.84 -28.08
CA ARG A 11 1.50 -5.06 -28.84
C ARG A 11 1.45 -6.29 -27.94
N MET A 12 2.47 -6.48 -27.09
CA MET A 12 2.49 -7.58 -26.12
C MET A 12 1.23 -7.59 -25.23
N LEU A 13 0.82 -6.41 -24.73
CA LEU A 13 -0.37 -6.29 -23.88
C LEU A 13 -1.68 -6.46 -24.65
N ASP A 14 -1.71 -6.08 -25.94
CA ASP A 14 -2.88 -6.27 -26.81
C ASP A 14 -3.05 -7.75 -27.21
N ASP A 15 -1.94 -8.46 -27.49
CA ASP A 15 -1.94 -9.88 -27.83
C ASP A 15 -2.34 -10.77 -26.64
N VAL A 16 -2.07 -10.31 -25.42
CA VAL A 16 -2.33 -11.05 -24.18
C VAL A 16 -3.22 -10.21 -23.25
N SER A 17 -4.48 -10.07 -23.63
CA SER A 17 -5.47 -9.16 -23.00
C SER A 17 -5.54 -9.20 -21.48
N TYR A 18 -5.42 -10.37 -20.83
CA TYR A 18 -5.47 -10.48 -19.37
C TYR A 18 -4.31 -9.77 -18.65
N LEU A 19 -3.14 -9.64 -19.30
CA LEU A 19 -2.03 -8.85 -18.75
C LEU A 19 -2.37 -7.36 -18.69
N ARG A 20 -3.25 -6.88 -19.57
CA ARG A 20 -3.68 -5.48 -19.57
C ARG A 20 -4.60 -5.16 -18.40
N GLU A 21 -5.36 -6.14 -17.92
CA GLU A 21 -6.27 -5.98 -16.79
C GLU A 21 -5.50 -5.86 -15.48
N ALA A 22 -4.62 -6.83 -15.20
CA ALA A 22 -3.80 -6.82 -14.00
C ALA A 22 -2.50 -7.61 -14.18
N LEU A 23 -1.38 -7.00 -13.78
CA LEU A 23 -0.06 -7.61 -13.80
C LEU A 23 0.80 -6.99 -12.70
N CYS A 24 1.55 -7.82 -11.98
CA CYS A 24 2.76 -7.40 -11.29
C CYS A 24 3.94 -8.16 -11.90
N VAL A 25 4.92 -7.45 -12.43
CA VAL A 25 6.18 -8.04 -12.88
C VAL A 25 7.33 -7.45 -12.10
N THR A 26 8.10 -8.33 -11.44
CA THR A 26 9.27 -7.94 -10.66
C THR A 26 10.52 -8.55 -11.26
N TYR A 27 11.50 -7.71 -11.57
CA TYR A 27 12.84 -8.06 -12.01
C TYR A 27 13.74 -7.99 -10.78
N ALA A 28 14.56 -9.00 -10.49
CA ALA A 28 15.50 -9.02 -9.38
C ALA A 28 16.88 -9.58 -9.80
N THR A 29 17.96 -9.05 -9.23
CA THR A 29 19.32 -9.59 -9.38
C THR A 29 19.99 -9.85 -8.02
N GLY A 30 21.12 -10.56 -8.04
CA GLY A 30 21.89 -10.85 -6.84
C GLY A 30 21.30 -11.98 -5.99
N LEU A 31 20.39 -12.76 -6.57
CA LEU A 31 19.73 -13.91 -5.97
C LEU A 31 19.36 -14.94 -7.04
N ASP A 32 19.12 -16.19 -6.62
CA ASP A 32 18.61 -17.26 -7.47
C ASP A 32 17.08 -17.38 -7.37
N SER A 33 16.46 -18.23 -8.19
CA SER A 33 15.00 -18.41 -8.21
C SER A 33 14.44 -18.84 -6.84
N ALA A 34 15.17 -19.67 -6.09
CA ALA A 34 14.70 -20.15 -4.80
C ALA A 34 14.70 -19.04 -3.73
N ALA A 35 15.68 -18.15 -3.76
CA ALA A 35 15.71 -16.94 -2.94
C ALA A 35 14.63 -15.93 -3.37
N LEU A 36 14.33 -15.81 -4.66
CA LEU A 36 13.21 -14.97 -5.14
C LEU A 36 11.87 -15.48 -4.60
N ILE A 37 11.66 -16.80 -4.68
CA ILE A 37 10.47 -17.46 -4.15
C ILE A 37 10.28 -17.18 -2.67
N ARG A 38 11.34 -17.34 -1.87
CA ARG A 38 11.30 -17.00 -0.44
C ARG A 38 11.03 -15.53 -0.17
N ALA A 39 11.60 -14.61 -0.97
CA ALA A 39 11.34 -13.18 -0.81
C ALA A 39 9.88 -12.79 -1.03
N PHE A 40 9.17 -13.54 -1.89
CA PHE A 40 7.74 -13.38 -2.16
C PHE A 40 6.84 -14.16 -1.18
N GLY A 41 7.41 -14.93 -0.26
CA GLY A 41 6.68 -15.73 0.71
C GLY A 41 6.24 -17.10 0.20
N GLY A 42 6.83 -17.59 -0.89
CA GLY A 42 6.62 -18.96 -1.36
C GLY A 42 7.66 -19.94 -0.81
N ASP A 43 7.32 -21.22 -0.88
CA ASP A 43 8.25 -22.33 -0.64
C ASP A 43 8.81 -22.84 -1.99
N PRO A 44 10.12 -22.75 -2.25
CA PRO A 44 10.70 -23.21 -3.51
C PRO A 44 10.59 -24.72 -3.72
N ASP A 45 10.45 -25.51 -2.65
CA ASP A 45 10.25 -26.96 -2.74
C ASP A 45 8.79 -27.31 -3.10
N ALA A 46 7.87 -26.33 -3.03
CA ALA A 46 6.45 -26.45 -3.40
C ALA A 46 6.13 -25.92 -4.82
N THR A 47 7.16 -25.74 -5.66
CA THR A 47 6.96 -25.32 -7.04
C THR A 47 6.25 -26.39 -7.87
N MET A 48 5.42 -25.95 -8.81
CA MET A 48 4.65 -26.81 -9.72
C MET A 48 4.67 -26.24 -11.15
N SER A 49 4.24 -27.01 -12.14
CA SER A 49 4.14 -26.51 -13.51
C SER A 49 3.11 -25.37 -13.62
N ARG A 50 3.24 -24.53 -14.65
CA ARG A 50 2.27 -23.46 -14.92
C ARG A 50 0.85 -24.01 -15.04
N ARG A 51 0.70 -25.18 -15.66
CA ARG A 51 -0.61 -25.85 -15.83
C ARG A 51 -1.20 -26.24 -14.49
N GLU A 52 -0.44 -26.92 -13.64
CA GLU A 52 -0.92 -27.36 -12.32
C GLU A 52 -1.31 -26.17 -11.45
N LEU A 53 -0.52 -25.09 -11.47
CA LEU A 53 -0.86 -23.87 -10.77
C LEU A 53 -2.16 -23.25 -11.31
N GLY A 54 -2.32 -23.17 -12.63
CA GLY A 54 -3.55 -22.66 -13.26
C GLY A 54 -4.78 -23.48 -12.90
N ASP A 55 -4.65 -24.81 -12.94
CA ASP A 55 -5.72 -25.74 -12.55
C ASP A 55 -6.07 -25.53 -11.07
N LEU A 56 -5.09 -25.45 -10.17
CA LEU A 56 -5.30 -25.19 -8.74
C LEU A 56 -6.06 -23.87 -8.52
N LEU A 57 -5.58 -22.77 -9.10
CA LEU A 57 -6.19 -21.44 -8.93
C LEU A 57 -7.61 -21.36 -9.51
N SER A 58 -7.91 -22.13 -10.56
CA SER A 58 -9.25 -22.15 -11.18
C SER A 58 -10.37 -22.67 -10.28
N HIS A 59 -10.03 -23.40 -9.21
CA HIS A 59 -11.00 -23.93 -8.23
C HIS A 59 -11.44 -22.88 -7.20
N HIS A 60 -10.75 -21.74 -7.12
CA HIS A 60 -11.08 -20.69 -6.17
C HIS A 60 -12.11 -19.71 -6.75
N HIS A 61 -13.01 -19.23 -5.90
CA HIS A 61 -13.79 -18.04 -6.23
C HIS A 61 -12.85 -16.84 -6.40
N TYR A 62 -13.14 -15.90 -7.31
CA TYR A 62 -12.23 -14.80 -7.64
C TYR A 62 -11.79 -13.95 -6.43
N SER A 63 -12.60 -13.91 -5.36
CA SER A 63 -12.30 -13.19 -4.11
C SER A 63 -11.47 -13.97 -3.10
N GLU A 64 -11.16 -15.23 -3.38
CA GLU A 64 -10.50 -16.19 -2.49
C GLU A 64 -9.29 -16.84 -3.16
N VAL A 65 -8.89 -16.35 -4.33
CA VAL A 65 -7.71 -16.84 -5.05
C VAL A 65 -6.48 -16.51 -4.21
N PRO A 66 -5.69 -17.52 -3.80
CA PRO A 66 -4.45 -17.25 -3.07
C PRO A 66 -3.45 -16.51 -3.98
N PRO A 67 -2.59 -15.64 -3.41
CA PRO A 67 -1.56 -14.99 -4.20
C PRO A 67 -0.61 -16.05 -4.75
N ALA A 68 -0.15 -15.85 -5.98
CA ALA A 68 0.70 -16.80 -6.68
C ALA A 68 1.61 -16.06 -7.65
N MET A 69 2.73 -16.70 -8.01
CA MET A 69 3.61 -16.18 -9.04
C MET A 69 4.18 -17.29 -9.92
N LEU A 70 4.62 -16.89 -11.10
CA LEU A 70 5.48 -17.67 -11.98
C LEU A 70 6.89 -17.08 -11.94
N VAL A 71 7.90 -17.95 -12.07
CA VAL A 71 9.30 -17.54 -12.00
C VAL A 71 10.00 -17.84 -13.33
N ALA A 72 10.76 -16.87 -13.83
CA ALA A 72 11.63 -17.05 -14.99
C ALA A 72 13.04 -16.54 -14.70
N GLU A 73 14.03 -17.08 -15.40
CA GLU A 73 15.39 -16.56 -15.42
C GLU A 73 15.72 -16.07 -16.82
N ILE A 74 16.13 -14.81 -16.94
CA ILE A 74 16.51 -14.21 -18.21
C ILE A 74 17.83 -13.44 -18.04
N GLY A 75 18.92 -14.06 -18.50
CA GLY A 75 20.27 -13.52 -18.32
C GLY A 75 20.61 -13.45 -16.83
N ARG A 76 20.92 -12.25 -16.32
CA ARG A 76 21.22 -12.04 -14.89
C ARG A 76 19.99 -11.80 -14.01
N TRP A 77 18.81 -11.70 -14.62
CA TRP A 77 17.58 -11.29 -13.94
C TRP A 77 16.70 -12.48 -13.63
N GLN A 78 16.27 -12.58 -12.38
CA GLN A 78 15.15 -13.40 -11.96
C GLN A 78 13.87 -12.57 -12.12
N ILE A 79 12.84 -13.15 -12.71
CA ILE A 79 11.57 -12.49 -13.01
C ILE A 79 10.47 -13.19 -12.23
N ALA A 80 9.76 -12.45 -11.37
CA ALA A 80 8.49 -12.90 -10.79
C ALA A 80 7.33 -12.27 -11.58
N LEU A 81 6.42 -13.10 -12.05
CA LEU A 81 5.19 -12.71 -12.74
C LEU A 81 4.00 -13.09 -11.88
N GLU A 82 3.31 -12.11 -11.34
CA GLU A 82 2.06 -12.32 -10.61
C GLU A 82 0.90 -11.94 -11.53
N LEU A 83 0.12 -12.94 -11.93
CA LEU A 83 -1.11 -12.72 -12.69
C LEU A 83 -2.19 -12.28 -11.70
N ASN A 84 -2.62 -11.02 -11.77
CA ASN A 84 -3.58 -10.43 -10.82
C ASN A 84 -3.10 -10.43 -9.34
N GLY A 85 -1.79 -10.60 -9.08
CA GLY A 85 -1.18 -10.43 -7.76
C GLY A 85 -0.51 -9.07 -7.59
N TYR A 86 0.00 -8.78 -6.39
CA TYR A 86 0.60 -7.49 -6.06
C TYR A 86 1.76 -7.57 -5.04
N GLN A 87 2.24 -8.76 -4.66
CA GLN A 87 3.29 -8.90 -3.64
C GLN A 87 4.53 -8.09 -4.01
N GLY A 88 4.89 -8.07 -5.29
CA GLY A 88 6.03 -7.32 -5.81
C GLY A 88 5.92 -5.81 -5.62
N THR A 89 4.77 -5.26 -5.25
CA THR A 89 4.63 -3.83 -4.94
C THR A 89 5.06 -3.46 -3.52
N ARG A 90 5.22 -4.47 -2.65
CA ARG A 90 5.32 -4.30 -1.21
C ARG A 90 6.78 -4.08 -0.79
N PRO A 91 7.10 -3.04 0.02
CA PRO A 91 8.46 -2.77 0.46
C PRO A 91 9.13 -3.96 1.17
N GLU A 92 8.38 -4.71 1.96
CA GLU A 92 8.82 -5.92 2.66
C GLU A 92 9.26 -7.05 1.73
N VAL A 93 8.58 -7.22 0.60
CA VAL A 93 8.94 -8.20 -0.46
C VAL A 93 10.15 -7.69 -1.24
N LEU A 94 10.14 -6.42 -1.66
CA LEU A 94 11.24 -5.82 -2.41
C LEU A 94 12.53 -5.70 -1.60
N ARG A 95 12.44 -5.59 -0.27
CA ARG A 95 13.60 -5.67 0.63
C ARG A 95 14.34 -7.00 0.47
N GLY A 96 13.59 -8.10 0.46
CA GLY A 96 14.15 -9.44 0.22
C GLY A 96 14.67 -9.58 -1.21
N ALA A 97 13.85 -9.20 -2.20
CA ALA A 97 14.18 -9.35 -3.62
C ALA A 97 15.36 -8.49 -4.09
N ALA A 98 15.63 -7.35 -3.43
CA ALA A 98 16.76 -6.48 -3.73
C ALA A 98 17.94 -6.63 -2.75
N ALA A 99 17.90 -7.57 -1.79
CA ALA A 99 18.88 -7.62 -0.69
C ALA A 99 20.34 -7.74 -1.16
N GLY A 100 20.59 -8.58 -2.18
CA GLY A 100 21.91 -8.82 -2.77
C GLY A 100 22.19 -8.03 -4.06
N GLY A 101 21.28 -7.17 -4.50
CA GLY A 101 21.35 -6.54 -5.80
C GLY A 101 20.31 -5.44 -5.98
N GLU A 102 19.54 -5.54 -7.05
CA GLU A 102 18.52 -4.57 -7.43
C GLU A 102 17.23 -5.27 -7.83
N ALA A 103 16.09 -4.63 -7.54
CA ALA A 103 14.78 -5.08 -7.96
C ALA A 103 13.92 -3.94 -8.53
N VAL A 104 13.26 -4.18 -9.67
CA VAL A 104 12.28 -3.28 -10.29
C VAL A 104 10.95 -4.00 -10.31
N SER A 105 9.90 -3.38 -9.80
CA SER A 105 8.54 -3.91 -9.87
C SER A 105 7.65 -2.95 -10.65
N VAL A 106 6.88 -3.47 -11.60
CA VAL A 106 5.86 -2.72 -12.34
C VAL A 106 4.52 -3.40 -12.10
N TYR A 107 3.54 -2.62 -11.65
CA TYR A 107 2.24 -3.12 -11.25
C TYR A 107 1.09 -2.29 -11.79
N TRP A 108 0.00 -2.97 -12.13
CA TRP A 108 -1.33 -2.37 -12.27
C TRP A 108 -2.45 -3.37 -12.04
N ASN A 109 -3.66 -2.85 -11.82
CA ASN A 109 -4.90 -3.63 -11.80
C ASN A 109 -6.10 -2.86 -12.40
N VAL A 110 -7.26 -3.52 -12.41
CA VAL A 110 -8.53 -2.98 -12.91
C VAL A 110 -9.10 -1.84 -12.06
N ASN A 111 -8.66 -1.70 -10.82
CA ASN A 111 -9.07 -0.64 -9.89
C ASN A 111 -8.22 0.63 -10.04
N ALA A 112 -7.45 0.74 -11.12
CA ALA A 112 -6.50 1.83 -11.39
C ALA A 112 -5.38 1.97 -10.33
N ASN A 113 -5.18 0.98 -9.44
CA ASN A 113 -3.96 0.95 -8.63
C ASN A 113 -2.81 0.58 -9.54
N ASN A 114 -1.75 1.37 -9.49
CA ASN A 114 -0.61 1.19 -10.36
C ASN A 114 0.65 1.78 -9.70
N ALA A 115 1.82 1.23 -10.02
CA ALA A 115 3.10 1.77 -9.57
C ALA A 115 4.25 1.17 -10.34
N LEU A 116 5.36 1.91 -10.42
CA LEU A 116 6.68 1.33 -10.56
C LEU A 116 7.50 1.64 -9.32
N THR A 117 8.13 0.61 -8.75
CA THR A 117 9.05 0.73 -7.60
C THR A 117 10.42 0.18 -7.98
N TYR A 118 11.48 0.92 -7.69
CA TYR A 118 12.86 0.48 -7.84
C TYR A 118 13.57 0.44 -6.50
N ALA A 119 14.18 -0.70 -6.18
CA ALA A 119 14.89 -0.95 -4.94
C ALA A 119 16.30 -1.47 -5.20
N VAL A 120 17.26 -1.09 -4.36
CA VAL A 120 18.66 -1.53 -4.43
C VAL A 120 19.15 -1.81 -3.01
N GLY A 121 19.83 -2.94 -2.80
CA GLY A 121 20.33 -3.34 -1.48
C GLY A 121 19.23 -3.44 -0.43
N GLY A 122 18.05 -3.91 -0.84
CA GLY A 122 16.88 -4.05 0.01
C GLY A 122 16.21 -2.73 0.44
N ARG A 123 16.53 -1.60 -0.22
CA ARG A 123 15.94 -0.29 0.09
C ARG A 123 15.33 0.35 -1.15
N THR A 124 14.16 0.96 -0.99
CA THR A 124 13.47 1.68 -2.07
C THR A 124 14.27 2.92 -2.47
N ARG A 125 14.68 2.99 -3.74
CA ARG A 125 15.32 4.18 -4.33
C ARG A 125 14.29 5.19 -4.79
N PHE A 126 13.30 4.74 -5.55
CA PHE A 126 12.15 5.54 -5.94
C PHE A 126 10.92 4.69 -6.21
N ARG A 127 9.77 5.34 -6.13
CA ARG A 127 8.46 4.82 -6.55
C ARG A 127 7.68 5.94 -7.23
N PHE A 128 6.92 5.63 -8.28
CA PHE A 128 5.98 6.59 -8.87
C PHE A 128 4.70 5.92 -9.39
N ASP A 129 3.63 6.71 -9.47
CA ASP A 129 2.36 6.31 -10.10
C ASP A 129 2.48 6.44 -11.62
N LEU A 130 2.19 5.35 -12.35
CA LEU A 130 2.26 5.29 -13.81
C LEU A 130 1.21 6.19 -14.48
N MET A 131 0.05 6.41 -13.86
CA MET A 131 -0.99 7.32 -14.38
C MET A 131 -0.71 8.79 -14.00
N SER A 132 0.11 9.02 -12.99
CA SER A 132 0.53 10.35 -12.53
C SER A 132 1.99 10.35 -12.12
N ALA A 133 2.92 10.43 -13.08
CA ALA A 133 4.36 10.36 -12.81
C ALA A 133 4.91 11.47 -11.90
N ALA A 134 4.14 12.56 -11.73
CA ALA A 134 4.43 13.60 -10.75
C ALA A 134 4.24 13.14 -9.30
N ASP A 135 3.40 12.13 -9.07
CA ASP A 135 3.27 11.44 -7.78
C ASP A 135 4.42 10.42 -7.65
N ARG A 136 5.55 10.93 -7.19
CA ARG A 136 6.80 10.19 -7.02
C ARG A 136 7.40 10.42 -5.64
N SER A 137 8.08 9.39 -5.14
CA SER A 137 8.68 9.38 -3.81
C SER A 137 9.99 8.58 -3.81
N GLY A 138 10.75 8.70 -2.73
CA GLY A 138 12.02 8.02 -2.51
C GLY A 138 13.24 8.94 -2.65
N PRO A 139 14.38 8.56 -2.05
CA PRO A 139 15.58 9.41 -1.98
C PRO A 139 16.20 9.74 -3.34
N ALA A 140 15.90 8.93 -4.36
CA ALA A 140 16.41 9.05 -5.71
C ALA A 140 15.33 9.45 -6.73
N ALA A 141 14.21 10.05 -6.30
CA ALA A 141 13.10 10.40 -7.19
C ALA A 141 13.48 11.34 -8.35
N ALA A 142 14.57 12.11 -8.22
CA ALA A 142 15.09 12.94 -9.31
C ALA A 142 15.71 12.12 -10.47
N GLU A 143 16.19 10.89 -10.21
CA GLU A 143 16.72 10.00 -11.26
C GLU A 143 15.63 9.63 -12.30
N LEU A 144 14.34 9.74 -11.92
CA LEU A 144 13.22 9.50 -12.82
C LEU A 144 13.19 10.45 -14.01
N ASP A 145 13.68 11.69 -13.91
CA ASP A 145 13.59 12.65 -15.02
C ASP A 145 14.26 12.12 -16.29
N ALA A 146 15.43 11.49 -16.15
CA ALA A 146 16.14 10.85 -17.25
C ALA A 146 15.43 9.57 -17.72
N LEU A 147 14.91 8.77 -16.80
CA LEU A 147 14.20 7.52 -17.10
C LEU A 147 12.84 7.73 -17.75
N LEU A 148 12.21 8.89 -17.57
CA LEU A 148 10.91 9.24 -18.15
C LEU A 148 11.05 10.05 -19.43
N ALA A 149 12.23 10.62 -19.71
CA ALA A 149 12.47 11.45 -20.89
C ALA A 149 12.05 10.75 -22.18
N GLY A 150 11.20 11.43 -22.98
CA GLY A 150 10.70 10.94 -24.27
C GLY A 150 9.58 9.91 -24.20
N LEU A 151 9.13 9.50 -23.00
CA LEU A 151 7.99 8.59 -22.83
C LEU A 151 6.69 9.38 -22.60
N SER A 152 5.60 8.87 -23.15
CA SER A 152 4.25 9.42 -22.97
C SER A 152 3.40 8.46 -22.14
N PHE A 153 2.87 8.94 -21.02
CA PHE A 153 2.01 8.15 -20.12
C PHE A 153 0.51 8.41 -20.36
N ASP A 154 0.13 9.39 -21.17
CA ASP A 154 -1.27 9.81 -21.36
C ASP A 154 -2.16 8.73 -22.02
N VAL A 155 -1.58 7.82 -22.81
CA VAL A 155 -2.34 6.84 -23.60
C VAL A 155 -2.01 5.41 -23.17
N ASP A 156 -0.71 5.07 -23.08
CA ASP A 156 -0.26 3.70 -22.80
C ASP A 156 0.69 3.64 -21.61
N TRP A 157 0.28 4.23 -20.48
CA TRP A 157 1.05 4.26 -19.24
C TRP A 157 1.56 2.88 -18.78
N ARG A 158 0.85 1.78 -19.07
CA ARG A 158 1.30 0.41 -18.80
C ARG A 158 2.53 0.04 -19.61
N ALA A 159 2.47 0.25 -20.93
CA ALA A 159 3.59 -0.01 -21.83
C ALA A 159 4.77 0.94 -21.56
N ALA A 160 4.49 2.20 -21.22
CA ALA A 160 5.50 3.15 -20.78
C ALA A 160 6.18 2.71 -19.47
N GLY A 161 5.42 2.19 -18.50
CA GLY A 161 5.97 1.61 -17.26
C GLY A 161 6.91 0.44 -17.51
N LEU A 162 6.54 -0.49 -18.41
CA LEU A 162 7.42 -1.58 -18.84
C LEU A 162 8.67 -1.07 -19.58
N ALA A 163 8.54 -0.02 -20.40
CA ALA A 163 9.68 0.61 -21.05
C ALA A 163 10.64 1.27 -20.04
N VAL A 164 10.13 1.85 -18.95
CA VAL A 164 10.99 2.34 -17.84
C VAL A 164 11.71 1.18 -17.16
N ALA A 165 11.04 0.05 -16.91
CA ALA A 165 11.71 -1.13 -16.37
C ALA A 165 12.80 -1.67 -17.34
N GLU A 166 12.56 -1.68 -18.65
CA GLU A 166 13.58 -2.02 -19.65
C GLU A 166 14.79 -1.06 -19.58
N ARG A 167 14.56 0.24 -19.42
CA ARG A 167 15.65 1.23 -19.25
C ARG A 167 16.50 0.99 -18.01
N ILE A 168 15.85 0.65 -16.89
CA ILE A 168 16.56 0.37 -15.63
C ILE A 168 17.34 -0.94 -15.75
N THR A 169 16.71 -1.98 -16.28
CA THR A 169 17.23 -3.34 -16.22
C THR A 169 18.16 -3.69 -17.38
N GLY A 170 18.05 -2.95 -18.49
CA GLY A 170 18.63 -3.31 -19.79
C GLY A 170 17.97 -4.54 -20.42
N LEU A 171 16.88 -5.06 -19.85
CA LEU A 171 16.21 -6.28 -20.27
C LEU A 171 14.85 -5.95 -20.89
N ARG A 172 14.66 -6.37 -22.15
CA ARG A 172 13.35 -6.40 -22.78
C ARG A 172 12.62 -7.68 -22.42
N LEU A 173 11.43 -7.57 -21.83
CA LEU A 173 10.62 -8.75 -21.48
C LEU A 173 10.17 -9.47 -22.76
N PRO A 174 10.41 -10.78 -22.93
CA PRO A 174 9.96 -11.51 -24.11
C PRO A 174 8.44 -11.47 -24.24
N ALA A 175 7.93 -11.13 -25.42
CA ALA A 175 6.48 -11.00 -25.66
C ALA A 175 5.76 -12.35 -25.54
N ASP A 176 6.46 -13.44 -25.82
CA ASP A 176 6.00 -14.82 -25.71
C ASP A 176 6.21 -15.42 -24.31
N LEU A 177 6.82 -14.70 -23.36
CA LEU A 177 7.02 -15.16 -21.97
C LEU A 177 5.75 -15.74 -21.32
N PRO A 178 4.54 -15.16 -21.52
CA PRO A 178 3.31 -15.73 -20.95
C PRO A 178 2.94 -17.12 -21.50
N SER A 179 3.54 -17.54 -22.62
CA SER A 179 3.35 -18.87 -23.21
C SER A 179 4.40 -19.88 -22.75
N TRP A 180 5.45 -19.45 -22.05
CA TRP A 180 6.48 -20.35 -21.52
C TRP A 180 5.91 -21.20 -20.39
N ASP A 181 6.38 -22.45 -20.30
CA ASP A 181 6.07 -23.34 -19.18
C ASP A 181 6.98 -23.01 -17.98
N LEU A 182 6.59 -21.95 -17.26
CA LEU A 182 7.33 -21.44 -16.12
C LEU A 182 6.92 -22.17 -14.83
N PRO A 183 7.86 -22.46 -13.91
CA PRO A 183 7.52 -22.94 -12.58
C PRO A 183 6.70 -21.89 -11.84
N GLY A 184 5.64 -22.35 -11.17
CA GLY A 184 4.72 -21.55 -10.39
C GLY A 184 4.69 -21.97 -8.93
N VAL A 185 4.30 -21.06 -8.05
CA VAL A 185 4.21 -21.30 -6.60
C VAL A 185 3.10 -20.45 -5.98
N ILE A 186 2.42 -21.03 -4.98
CA ILE A 186 1.48 -20.30 -4.11
C ILE A 186 2.29 -19.52 -3.08
N LEU A 187 1.87 -18.29 -2.82
CA LEU A 187 2.54 -17.38 -1.90
C LEU A 187 1.76 -17.30 -0.59
N GLU A 188 2.49 -17.20 0.51
CA GLU A 188 1.98 -16.67 1.76
C GLU A 188 2.31 -15.18 1.83
N GLU A 189 1.37 -14.38 2.33
CA GLU A 189 1.60 -12.95 2.41
C GLU A 189 2.69 -12.65 3.44
N ILE A 190 3.82 -12.11 2.96
CA ILE A 190 4.89 -11.63 3.85
C ILE A 190 4.30 -10.66 4.87
N PRO A 191 4.63 -10.75 6.17
CA PRO A 191 4.18 -9.78 7.15
C PRO A 191 4.49 -8.32 6.74
N GLN A 192 3.47 -7.47 6.61
CA GLN A 192 3.67 -6.04 6.42
C GLN A 192 4.47 -5.43 7.59
N ASP A 193 5.44 -4.58 7.27
CA ASP A 193 6.21 -3.83 8.28
C ASP A 193 5.30 -2.86 9.03
N LEU A 194 5.36 -2.89 10.37
CA LEU A 194 4.57 -1.96 11.18
C LEU A 194 5.05 -0.51 11.01
N VAL A 195 6.37 -0.32 10.92
CA VAL A 195 7.01 0.98 10.66
C VAL A 195 7.33 1.07 9.16
N PRO A 196 6.78 2.05 8.43
CA PRO A 196 7.12 2.24 7.02
C PRO A 196 8.61 2.45 6.80
N GLU A 197 9.13 1.96 5.67
CA GLU A 197 10.53 2.17 5.29
C GLU A 197 10.90 3.66 5.33
N GLY A 198 12.06 3.97 5.91
CA GLY A 198 12.57 5.34 6.01
C GLY A 198 11.94 6.16 7.14
N ALA A 199 10.96 5.61 7.87
CA ALA A 199 10.42 6.24 9.08
C ALA A 199 11.26 5.96 10.34
N ASP A 200 12.18 5.00 10.28
CA ASP A 200 13.08 4.67 11.39
C ASP A 200 13.84 5.90 11.87
N GLY A 201 13.88 6.12 13.18
CA GLY A 201 14.55 7.26 13.80
C GLY A 201 13.79 8.60 13.72
N ARG A 202 12.64 8.69 13.04
CA ARG A 202 11.79 9.88 13.11
C ARG A 202 11.21 10.02 14.52
N THR A 203 11.19 11.25 15.04
CA THR A 203 10.66 11.55 16.40
C THR A 203 9.24 11.05 16.58
N ALA A 204 8.39 11.14 15.55
CA ALA A 204 7.03 10.60 15.54
C ALA A 204 6.95 9.11 15.96
N VAL A 205 7.94 8.31 15.55
CA VAL A 205 8.02 6.88 15.84
C VAL A 205 8.49 6.61 17.27
N GLN A 206 9.23 7.55 17.87
CA GLN A 206 9.78 7.42 19.23
C GLN A 206 8.75 7.69 20.34
N ASP A 207 7.49 7.96 20.00
CA ASP A 207 6.42 8.09 20.99
C ASP A 207 6.34 6.81 21.85
N PRO A 208 6.39 6.92 23.20
CA PRO A 208 6.42 5.74 24.07
C PRO A 208 5.22 4.80 23.91
N PHE A 209 4.03 5.35 23.67
CA PHE A 209 2.84 4.53 23.45
C PHE A 209 2.95 3.79 22.12
N LEU A 210 3.39 4.49 21.06
CA LEU A 210 3.58 3.87 19.75
C LEU A 210 4.61 2.73 19.80
N GLN A 211 5.74 2.93 20.48
CA GLN A 211 6.75 1.87 20.69
C GLN A 211 6.18 0.65 21.41
N GLN A 212 5.36 0.86 22.44
CA GLN A 212 4.69 -0.24 23.14
C GLN A 212 3.74 -1.02 22.22
N VAL A 213 2.98 -0.32 21.35
CA VAL A 213 2.06 -0.97 20.41
C VAL A 213 2.82 -1.71 19.30
N ILE A 214 3.90 -1.13 18.76
CA ILE A 214 4.76 -1.77 17.75
C ILE A 214 5.37 -3.06 18.31
N ALA A 215 5.88 -3.04 19.55
CA ALA A 215 6.54 -4.20 20.16
C ALA A 215 5.60 -5.39 20.39
N ALA A 216 4.31 -5.13 20.59
CA ALA A 216 3.30 -6.18 20.80
C ALA A 216 1.93 -5.67 20.30
N PRO A 217 1.61 -5.84 19.01
CA PRO A 217 0.34 -5.41 18.44
C PRO A 217 -0.78 -6.39 18.80
N THR A 218 -1.44 -6.16 19.92
CA THR A 218 -2.44 -7.09 20.48
C THR A 218 -3.83 -6.45 20.60
N LEU A 219 -4.88 -7.27 20.57
CA LEU A 219 -6.27 -6.80 20.60
C LEU A 219 -6.67 -6.12 21.92
N ASP A 220 -6.00 -6.37 23.03
CA ASP A 220 -6.24 -5.69 24.30
C ASP A 220 -5.81 -4.21 24.29
N LYS A 221 -4.90 -3.82 23.38
CA LYS A 221 -4.46 -2.42 23.23
C LYS A 221 -5.45 -1.55 22.44
N MET A 222 -6.48 -2.15 21.83
CA MET A 222 -7.41 -1.44 20.95
C MET A 222 -8.12 -0.22 21.58
N PRO A 223 -8.56 -0.24 22.86
CA PRO A 223 -9.11 0.95 23.50
C PRO A 223 -8.11 2.10 23.59
N ALA A 224 -6.85 1.82 23.94
CA ALA A 224 -5.80 2.83 24.05
C ALA A 224 -5.39 3.36 22.66
N ILE A 225 -5.36 2.51 21.63
CA ILE A 225 -5.10 2.94 20.25
C ILE A 225 -6.20 3.89 19.76
N ALA A 226 -7.46 3.59 20.07
CA ALA A 226 -8.59 4.46 19.70
C ALA A 226 -8.50 5.82 20.40
N GLU A 227 -8.17 5.86 21.70
CA GLU A 227 -7.93 7.13 22.41
C GLU A 227 -6.79 7.93 21.77
N PHE A 228 -5.67 7.28 21.47
CA PHE A 228 -4.50 7.94 20.88
C PHE A 228 -4.83 8.52 19.50
N LEU A 229 -5.50 7.74 18.63
CA LEU A 229 -5.93 8.20 17.30
C LEU A 229 -6.92 9.36 17.40
N ALA A 230 -7.92 9.26 18.27
CA ALA A 230 -8.88 10.32 18.52
C ALA A 230 -8.18 11.62 18.94
N ARG A 231 -7.17 11.52 19.80
CA ARG A 231 -6.33 12.66 20.21
C ARG A 231 -5.54 13.25 19.04
N LEU A 232 -4.93 12.43 18.19
CA LEU A 232 -4.23 12.92 16.99
C LEU A 232 -5.18 13.74 16.10
N ILE A 233 -6.38 13.22 15.83
CA ILE A 233 -7.38 13.86 14.97
C ILE A 233 -7.81 15.21 15.57
N VAL A 234 -8.14 15.23 16.86
CA VAL A 234 -8.59 16.44 17.57
C VAL A 234 -7.53 17.53 17.56
N GLN A 235 -6.26 17.16 17.77
CA GLN A 235 -5.14 18.09 17.75
C GLN A 235 -4.86 18.64 16.35
N ASP A 236 -4.86 17.78 15.33
CA ASP A 236 -4.59 18.17 13.94
C ASP A 236 -5.68 19.09 13.36
N ALA A 237 -6.95 18.78 13.67
CA ALA A 237 -8.10 19.51 13.15
C ALA A 237 -8.51 20.74 14.01
N GLY A 238 -7.92 20.90 15.21
CA GLY A 238 -8.23 21.98 16.13
C GLY A 238 -9.63 21.86 16.77
N LEU A 239 -10.08 20.64 17.06
CA LEU A 239 -11.44 20.37 17.56
C LEU A 239 -11.58 20.42 19.09
N ALA A 240 -10.50 20.72 19.82
CA ALA A 240 -10.51 20.66 21.29
C ALA A 240 -11.51 21.64 21.95
N GLY A 241 -11.91 22.69 21.25
CA GLY A 241 -12.91 23.66 21.72
C GLY A 241 -14.37 23.20 21.58
N GLU A 242 -14.63 22.07 20.90
CA GLU A 242 -15.98 21.55 20.68
C GLU A 242 -16.44 20.73 21.89
N PRO A 243 -17.49 21.15 22.63
CA PRO A 243 -17.96 20.42 23.82
C PRO A 243 -18.21 18.91 23.60
N PRO A 244 -18.91 18.46 22.54
CA PRO A 244 -19.16 17.02 22.35
C PRO A 244 -17.87 16.22 22.10
N VAL A 245 -16.82 16.85 21.56
CA VAL A 245 -15.51 16.22 21.38
C VAL A 245 -14.84 16.02 22.73
N GLY A 246 -14.88 17.03 23.60
CA GLY A 246 -14.33 16.94 24.96
C GLY A 246 -14.98 15.83 25.79
N GLU A 247 -16.30 15.68 25.70
CA GLU A 247 -17.02 14.61 26.40
C GLU A 247 -16.64 13.20 25.92
N VAL A 248 -16.50 13.01 24.60
CA VAL A 248 -16.02 11.75 24.03
C VAL A 248 -14.58 11.45 24.47
N MET A 249 -13.69 12.44 24.39
CA MET A 249 -12.29 12.28 24.81
C MET A 249 -12.19 11.91 26.30
N ALA A 250 -13.02 12.48 27.16
CA ALA A 250 -13.05 12.13 28.58
C ALA A 250 -13.45 10.67 28.82
N ALA A 251 -14.41 10.14 28.06
CA ALA A 251 -14.80 8.73 28.14
C ALA A 251 -13.69 7.80 27.64
N LEU A 252 -13.07 8.11 26.49
CA LEU A 252 -11.98 7.33 25.92
C LEU A 252 -10.76 7.28 26.84
N ALA A 253 -10.42 8.40 27.50
CA ALA A 253 -9.27 8.50 28.42
C ALA A 253 -9.35 7.54 29.62
N ILE A 254 -10.56 7.14 30.02
CA ILE A 254 -10.78 6.18 31.11
C ILE A 254 -11.19 4.78 30.59
N GLY A 255 -11.07 4.54 29.28
CA GLY A 255 -11.40 3.27 28.64
C GLY A 255 -12.90 2.95 28.61
N GLN A 256 -13.78 3.94 28.79
CA GLN A 256 -15.23 3.76 28.76
C GLN A 256 -15.77 4.07 27.36
N PRO A 257 -16.81 3.35 26.90
CA PRO A 257 -17.51 3.73 25.68
C PRO A 257 -18.17 5.09 25.88
N PRO A 258 -18.05 6.02 24.92
CA PRO A 258 -18.78 7.28 24.98
C PRO A 258 -20.30 7.05 24.93
N ARG A 259 -21.06 8.01 25.44
CA ARG A 259 -22.52 7.96 25.41
C ARG A 259 -23.04 7.87 23.97
N PRO A 260 -23.91 6.91 23.62
CA PRO A 260 -24.35 6.70 22.24
C PRO A 260 -25.01 7.94 21.60
N GLU A 261 -25.66 8.79 22.40
CA GLU A 261 -26.36 9.99 21.95
C GLU A 261 -25.38 11.03 21.36
N LEU A 262 -24.12 11.03 21.82
CA LEU A 262 -23.08 11.92 21.31
C LEU A 262 -22.77 11.66 19.83
N ARG A 263 -23.05 10.47 19.30
CA ARG A 263 -22.89 10.19 17.87
C ARG A 263 -23.74 11.15 17.03
N ALA A 264 -25.02 11.32 17.37
CA ALA A 264 -25.91 12.21 16.63
C ALA A 264 -25.47 13.69 16.76
N VAL A 265 -24.97 14.08 17.94
CA VAL A 265 -24.45 15.44 18.17
C VAL A 265 -23.21 15.71 17.32
N LEU A 266 -22.29 14.75 17.20
CA LEU A 266 -21.10 14.86 16.36
C LEU A 266 -21.45 14.84 14.87
N THR A 267 -22.44 14.05 14.45
CA THR A 267 -22.96 14.09 13.08
C THR A 267 -23.50 15.49 12.74
N ALA A 268 -24.26 16.11 13.65
CA ALA A 268 -24.71 17.49 13.45
C ALA A 268 -23.55 18.49 13.44
N LEU A 269 -22.51 18.29 14.27
CA LEU A 269 -21.31 19.13 14.24
C LEU A 269 -20.59 19.07 12.89
N ARG A 270 -20.40 17.87 12.34
CA ARG A 270 -19.83 17.65 11.00
C ARG A 270 -20.65 18.38 9.94
N ASP A 271 -21.97 18.22 9.95
CA ASP A 271 -22.84 18.81 8.94
C ASP A 271 -22.72 20.34 8.94
N ARG A 272 -22.59 20.96 10.13
CA ARG A 272 -22.30 22.40 10.26
C ARG A 272 -20.96 22.79 9.63
N TYR A 273 -19.91 21.98 9.78
CA TYR A 273 -18.61 22.24 9.11
C TYR A 273 -18.75 22.19 7.58
N PHE A 274 -19.45 21.18 7.04
CA PHE A 274 -19.68 21.09 5.60
C PHE A 274 -20.58 22.22 5.06
N GLU A 275 -21.62 22.61 5.80
CA GLU A 275 -22.47 23.75 5.44
C GLU A 275 -21.68 25.05 5.40
N ARG A 276 -20.87 25.33 6.43
CA ARG A 276 -20.01 26.51 6.46
C ARG A 276 -18.98 26.48 5.35
N SER A 277 -18.40 25.31 5.05
CA SER A 277 -17.46 25.14 3.94
C SER A 277 -18.12 25.50 2.60
N ARG A 278 -19.35 25.04 2.34
CA ARG A 278 -20.12 25.39 1.12
C ARG A 278 -20.41 26.88 1.01
N ALA A 279 -20.59 27.58 2.14
CA ALA A 279 -20.84 29.02 2.20
C ALA A 279 -19.57 29.89 2.15
N THR A 280 -18.37 29.28 2.19
CA THR A 280 -17.08 29.98 2.28
C THR A 280 -16.29 29.77 0.98
N THR A 281 -15.33 30.66 0.68
CA THR A 281 -14.40 30.52 -0.45
C THR A 281 -12.95 30.59 0.03
N GLY A 282 -12.00 30.05 -0.75
CA GLY A 282 -10.56 30.14 -0.45
C GLY A 282 -10.09 29.17 0.64
N TRP A 283 -9.01 29.52 1.34
CA TRP A 283 -8.34 28.65 2.33
C TRP A 283 -9.25 28.24 3.49
N ASP A 284 -10.09 29.15 3.97
CA ASP A 284 -11.05 28.88 5.05
C ASP A 284 -12.06 27.79 4.65
N ARG A 285 -12.44 27.71 3.37
CA ARG A 285 -13.31 26.63 2.87
C ARG A 285 -12.65 25.27 2.98
N ALA A 286 -11.39 25.16 2.56
CA ALA A 286 -10.63 23.90 2.62
C ALA A 286 -10.44 23.44 4.07
N ASP A 287 -10.29 24.40 4.98
CA ASP A 287 -10.15 24.14 6.40
C ASP A 287 -11.42 23.60 7.04
N LEU A 288 -12.55 24.26 6.78
CA LEU A 288 -13.86 23.80 7.24
C LEU A 288 -14.21 22.44 6.63
N PHE A 289 -13.89 22.22 5.35
CA PHE A 289 -14.13 20.94 4.69
C PHE A 289 -13.37 19.81 5.37
N ARG A 290 -12.07 20.02 5.64
CA ARG A 290 -11.24 19.07 6.35
C ARG A 290 -11.70 18.85 7.79
N GLN A 291 -12.15 19.89 8.50
CA GLN A 291 -12.72 19.74 9.84
C GLN A 291 -13.98 18.87 9.83
N GLY A 292 -14.83 18.97 8.80
CA GLY A 292 -15.94 18.03 8.59
C GLY A 292 -15.46 16.58 8.53
N HIS A 293 -14.47 16.29 7.68
CA HIS A 293 -13.87 14.95 7.60
C HIS A 293 -13.16 14.50 8.88
N ALA A 294 -12.57 15.43 9.64
CA ALA A 294 -11.98 15.14 10.94
C ALA A 294 -13.04 14.64 11.93
N VAL A 295 -14.23 15.25 11.92
CA VAL A 295 -15.34 14.83 12.78
C VAL A 295 -15.84 13.44 12.36
N ASP A 296 -15.94 13.13 11.06
CA ASP A 296 -16.26 11.76 10.59
C ASP A 296 -15.23 10.74 11.11
N ALA A 297 -13.93 11.00 10.91
CA ALA A 297 -12.86 10.13 11.38
C ALA A 297 -12.89 9.94 12.90
N PHE A 298 -13.12 11.03 13.64
CA PHE A 298 -13.25 11.00 15.10
C PHE A 298 -14.44 10.14 15.54
N VAL A 299 -15.59 10.25 14.87
CA VAL A 299 -16.78 9.44 15.15
C VAL A 299 -16.50 7.95 14.89
N ASN A 300 -15.82 7.60 13.79
CA ASN A 300 -15.50 6.22 13.47
C ASN A 300 -14.61 5.58 14.54
N VAL A 301 -13.56 6.29 14.96
CA VAL A 301 -12.63 5.81 16.01
C VAL A 301 -13.31 5.71 17.37
N ALA A 302 -14.14 6.71 17.75
CA ALA A 302 -14.78 6.78 19.06
C ALA A 302 -15.99 5.83 19.19
N PHE A 303 -16.67 5.54 18.09
CA PHE A 303 -17.83 4.67 18.02
C PHE A 303 -17.61 3.59 16.96
N PRO A 304 -16.64 2.69 17.15
CA PRO A 304 -16.32 1.67 16.18
C PRO A 304 -17.50 0.71 15.99
N GLY A 305 -17.58 0.11 14.81
CA GLY A 305 -18.49 -1.00 14.55
C GLY A 305 -18.04 -2.28 15.27
N ARG A 306 -18.55 -3.42 14.78
CA ARG A 306 -18.26 -4.72 15.40
C ARG A 306 -16.88 -5.26 15.01
N HIS A 307 -16.27 -4.77 13.93
CA HIS A 307 -15.00 -5.28 13.46
C HIS A 307 -13.85 -4.49 14.09
N PRO A 308 -12.77 -5.14 14.57
CA PRO A 308 -11.66 -4.41 15.21
C PRO A 308 -11.01 -3.34 14.33
N LEU A 309 -10.97 -3.54 13.01
CA LEU A 309 -10.45 -2.54 12.06
C LEU A 309 -11.27 -1.24 12.04
N ASP A 310 -12.52 -1.25 12.48
CA ASP A 310 -13.36 -0.05 12.54
C ASP A 310 -12.77 0.99 13.52
N ARG A 311 -11.94 0.57 14.47
CA ARG A 311 -11.26 1.44 15.45
C ARG A 311 -10.12 2.28 14.89
N VAL A 312 -9.65 1.95 13.69
CA VAL A 312 -8.57 2.67 13.01
C VAL A 312 -9.01 3.24 11.66
N ASP A 313 -10.30 3.10 11.33
CA ASP A 313 -10.86 3.69 10.14
C ASP A 313 -10.99 5.21 10.32
N ILE A 314 -9.99 5.93 9.82
CA ILE A 314 -9.98 7.39 9.79
C ILE A 314 -10.69 7.97 8.56
N GLY A 315 -11.43 7.16 7.78
CA GLY A 315 -12.28 7.64 6.68
C GLY A 315 -11.56 8.45 5.60
N GLY A 316 -10.25 8.24 5.44
CA GLY A 316 -9.41 9.03 4.53
C GLY A 316 -9.08 10.44 5.01
N TYR A 317 -9.26 10.77 6.29
CA TYR A 317 -8.88 12.07 6.86
C TYR A 317 -7.39 12.37 6.61
N PRO A 318 -7.06 13.43 5.83
CA PRO A 318 -5.68 13.76 5.53
C PRO A 318 -5.12 14.66 6.65
N PHE A 319 -4.28 14.10 7.50
CA PHE A 319 -3.59 14.88 8.53
C PHE A 319 -2.73 15.96 7.88
N ARG A 320 -2.74 17.17 8.46
CA ARG A 320 -1.83 18.24 8.05
C ARG A 320 -0.41 17.96 8.49
N ASP A 321 -0.29 17.40 9.69
CA ASP A 321 0.97 17.07 10.30
C ASP A 321 1.45 15.69 9.83
N ALA A 322 2.60 15.67 9.15
CA ALA A 322 3.18 14.45 8.61
C ALA A 322 3.57 13.43 9.69
N ASP A 323 3.86 13.88 10.92
CA ASP A 323 4.16 13.00 12.04
C ASP A 323 2.90 12.33 12.55
N ARG A 324 1.80 13.08 12.68
CA ARG A 324 0.49 12.50 13.04
C ARG A 324 0.00 11.53 11.97
N GLN A 325 0.16 11.86 10.69
CA GLN A 325 -0.17 10.97 9.57
C GLN A 325 0.61 9.65 9.67
N LEU A 326 1.90 9.72 9.97
CA LEU A 326 2.78 8.56 10.13
C LEU A 326 2.36 7.71 11.33
N GLN A 327 2.11 8.33 12.48
CA GLN A 327 1.66 7.64 13.69
C GLN A 327 0.33 6.92 13.46
N ALA A 328 -0.65 7.59 12.83
CA ALA A 328 -1.94 6.99 12.51
C ALA A 328 -1.78 5.78 11.57
N ARG A 329 -0.92 5.88 10.56
CA ARG A 329 -0.60 4.77 9.64
C ARG A 329 0.02 3.58 10.37
N ILE A 330 0.98 3.81 11.26
CA ILE A 330 1.61 2.74 12.05
C ILE A 330 0.56 2.03 12.92
N LEU A 331 -0.30 2.78 13.60
CA LEU A 331 -1.37 2.22 14.43
C LEU A 331 -2.33 1.36 13.60
N CYS A 332 -2.74 1.81 12.40
CA CYS A 332 -3.56 1.01 11.49
C CYS A 332 -2.90 -0.34 11.15
N ARG A 333 -1.58 -0.35 10.89
CA ARG A 333 -0.81 -1.57 10.61
C ARG A 333 -0.73 -2.49 11.83
N CYS A 334 -0.52 -1.93 13.02
CA CYS A 334 -0.55 -2.71 14.26
C CYS A 334 -1.91 -3.36 14.51
N VAL A 335 -3.02 -2.67 14.28
CA VAL A 335 -4.35 -3.28 14.42
C VAL A 335 -4.57 -4.38 13.38
N SER A 336 -4.15 -4.16 12.14
CA SER A 336 -4.24 -5.16 11.08
C SER A 336 -3.46 -6.42 11.42
N ARG A 337 -2.24 -6.28 11.95
CA ARG A 337 -1.42 -7.40 12.48
C ARG A 337 -2.14 -8.13 13.60
N ALA A 338 -2.63 -7.41 14.61
CA ALA A 338 -3.32 -8.01 15.76
C ALA A 338 -4.54 -8.86 15.35
N VAL A 339 -5.30 -8.39 14.34
CA VAL A 339 -6.45 -9.11 13.80
C VAL A 339 -6.02 -10.34 13.01
N ALA A 340 -4.96 -10.26 12.21
CA ALA A 340 -4.43 -11.39 11.46
C ALA A 340 -3.93 -12.49 12.40
N ASP A 341 -3.11 -12.13 13.40
CA ASP A 341 -2.53 -13.09 14.35
C ASP A 341 -3.63 -13.78 15.19
N ALA A 342 -4.69 -13.06 15.55
CA ALA A 342 -5.83 -13.62 16.28
C ALA A 342 -6.69 -14.59 15.46
N ARG A 343 -6.62 -14.56 14.12
CA ARG A 343 -7.30 -15.55 13.25
C ARG A 343 -6.52 -16.85 13.13
N THR A 344 -5.21 -16.81 13.40
CA THR A 344 -4.30 -17.95 13.27
C THR A 344 -3.99 -18.67 14.59
N ALA A 345 -4.38 -18.07 15.73
CA ALA A 345 -4.16 -18.62 17.08
C ALA A 345 -5.31 -19.53 17.54
#